data_AF-A0A2V8SPZ2-F1
#
_entry.id   AF-A0A2V8SPZ2-F1
#
_cell.length_a   1.000
_cell.length_b   1.000
_cell.length_c   1.000
_cell.angle_alpha   90.00
_cell.angle_beta   90.00
_cell.angle_gamma   90.00
#
_symmetry.space_group_name_H-M   'P 1'
#
loop_
_entity.id
_entity.type
_entity.pdbx_description
1 polymer ?
#
loop_
_entity_poly.entity_id
_entity_poly.type
_entity_poly.pdbx_seq_one_letter_code
_entity_poly.pdbx_strand_id
1 'polypeptide(L)'
;MTQLFSPDGTVTPVTVIKAGPCVVVQKKSAAGRDGYDAVQLGLVEDRPVKPKNVTKPMRGHFEKTGAGTPPTRVLKEIRVDANGAEVNVGDKVLVDQFAEGDAIEVVGKSKGRGFQGTIKRHHFSRGPES
;
A
#
# COMPACT_ATOMS: atom_id res chain seq x y z
N MET A 1 11.89 11.95 5.39
CA MET A 1 13.14 11.57 4.70
C MET A 1 14.27 11.83 5.67
N THR A 2 15.13 10.85 5.87
CA THR A 2 16.27 10.91 6.81
C THR A 2 17.52 10.42 6.06
N GLN A 3 18.67 10.40 6.73
CA GLN A 3 19.91 9.91 6.15
C GLN A 3 20.56 8.89 7.10
N LEU A 4 21.16 7.85 6.53
CA LEU A 4 21.99 6.89 7.26
C LEU A 4 23.46 7.20 7.00
N PHE A 5 24.26 7.12 8.05
CA PHE A 5 25.70 7.28 7.99
C PHE A 5 26.35 5.91 8.16
N SER A 6 27.09 5.49 7.15
CA SER A 6 27.88 4.27 7.21
C SER A 6 29.19 4.52 7.97
N PRO A 7 29.83 3.47 8.53
CA PRO A 7 31.08 3.60 9.31
C PRO A 7 32.27 4.20 8.52
N ASP A 8 32.24 4.09 7.19
CA ASP A 8 33.19 4.66 6.24
C ASP A 8 32.92 6.15 5.94
N GLY A 9 31.89 6.74 6.55
CA GLY A 9 31.49 8.13 6.34
C GLY A 9 30.54 8.35 5.16
N THR A 10 30.13 7.29 4.45
CA THR A 10 29.18 7.38 3.34
C THR A 10 27.78 7.76 3.83
N VAL A 11 27.13 8.72 3.15
CA VAL A 11 25.77 9.19 3.49
C VAL A 11 24.75 8.64 2.49
N THR A 12 23.77 7.87 2.99
CA THR A 12 22.69 7.31 2.16
C THR A 12 21.34 7.95 2.51
N PRO A 13 20.65 8.62 1.57
CA PRO A 13 19.32 9.16 1.81
C PRO A 13 18.28 8.03 1.89
N VAL A 14 17.48 8.02 2.95
CA VAL A 14 16.47 6.98 3.18
C VAL A 14 15.09 7.57 3.47
N THR A 15 14.06 6.77 3.18
CA THR A 15 12.67 7.11 3.51
C THR A 15 12.15 6.10 4.51
N VAL A 16 11.77 6.58 5.70
CA VAL A 16 11.08 5.75 6.69
C VAL A 16 9.64 5.55 6.25
N ILE A 17 9.29 4.30 5.96
CA ILE A 17 7.94 3.89 5.59
C ILE A 17 7.34 3.15 6.78
N LYS A 18 6.22 3.67 7.31
CA LYS A 18 5.42 2.95 8.29
C LYS A 18 4.49 1.99 7.55
N ALA A 19 4.85 0.71 7.55
CA ALA A 19 4.08 -0.36 6.91
C ALA A 19 3.55 -1.35 7.97
N GLY A 20 2.40 -1.02 8.57
CA GLY A 20 1.62 -2.00 9.31
C GLY A 20 1.34 -1.71 10.80
N PRO A 21 0.56 -2.60 11.44
CA PRO A 21 0.20 -3.94 10.94
C PRO A 21 -0.82 -3.92 9.78
N CYS A 22 -0.63 -4.79 8.79
CA CYS A 22 -1.57 -4.98 7.68
C CYS A 22 -2.34 -6.29 7.90
N VAL A 23 -3.67 -6.28 7.80
CA VAL A 23 -4.50 -7.48 8.02
C VAL A 23 -5.13 -7.94 6.72
N VAL A 24 -5.18 -9.24 6.50
CA VAL A 24 -5.85 -9.83 5.33
C VAL A 24 -7.36 -9.79 5.53
N VAL A 25 -8.05 -9.01 4.69
CA VAL A 25 -9.50 -8.81 4.78
C VAL A 25 -10.26 -9.76 3.87
N GLN A 26 -9.71 -10.10 2.71
CA GLN A 26 -10.35 -11.01 1.77
C GLN A 26 -9.29 -11.70 0.90
N LYS A 27 -9.52 -12.97 0.59
CA LYS A 27 -8.81 -13.71 -0.46
C LYS A 27 -9.70 -13.82 -1.70
N LYS A 28 -9.14 -13.52 -2.87
CA LYS A 28 -9.76 -13.70 -4.17
C LYS A 28 -9.10 -14.89 -4.86
N SER A 29 -9.91 -15.64 -5.61
CA SER A 29 -9.45 -16.84 -6.32
C SER A 29 -9.85 -16.79 -7.79
N ALA A 30 -8.95 -17.25 -8.65
CA ALA A 30 -9.17 -17.39 -10.09
C ALA A 30 -10.28 -18.39 -10.43
N ALA A 31 -10.43 -19.46 -9.65
CA ALA A 31 -11.48 -20.47 -9.85
C ALA A 31 -12.88 -19.99 -9.40
N GLY A 32 -12.93 -18.87 -8.68
CA GLY A 32 -14.17 -18.31 -8.13
C GLY A 32 -14.80 -17.24 -9.00
N ARG A 33 -15.57 -16.36 -8.34
CA ARG A 33 -16.31 -15.26 -8.98
C ARG A 33 -15.40 -14.10 -9.42
N ASP A 34 -14.21 -13.99 -8.85
CA ASP A 34 -13.29 -12.85 -9.06
C ASP A 34 -12.46 -12.97 -10.34
N GLY A 35 -12.15 -14.19 -10.79
CA GLY A 35 -11.41 -14.45 -12.04
C GLY A 35 -9.91 -14.17 -12.00
N TYR A 36 -9.35 -13.91 -10.81
CA TYR A 36 -7.89 -13.82 -10.58
C TYR A 36 -7.54 -14.08 -9.11
N ASP A 37 -6.28 -14.43 -8.86
CA ASP A 37 -5.75 -14.66 -7.53
C ASP A 37 -5.18 -13.35 -6.95
N ALA A 38 -5.71 -12.95 -5.80
CA ALA A 38 -5.26 -11.75 -5.10
C ALA A 38 -5.61 -11.81 -3.61
N VAL A 39 -4.86 -11.04 -2.83
CA VAL A 39 -5.12 -10.83 -1.40
C VAL A 39 -5.45 -9.36 -1.19
N GLN A 40 -6.59 -9.10 -0.55
CA GLN A 40 -6.97 -7.77 -0.10
C GLN A 40 -6.43 -7.53 1.30
N LEU A 41 -5.53 -6.56 1.42
CA LEU A 41 -4.94 -6.13 2.68
C LEU A 41 -5.59 -4.83 3.16
N GLY A 42 -5.84 -4.77 4.46
CA GLY A 42 -6.24 -3.58 5.18
C GLY A 42 -5.09 -3.04 6.03
N LEU A 43 -4.74 -1.77 5.86
CA LEU A 43 -3.77 -1.12 6.74
C LEU A 43 -4.45 -0.75 8.07
N VAL A 44 -3.91 -1.24 9.19
CA VAL A 44 -4.31 -0.81 10.52
C VAL A 44 -3.55 0.46 10.86
N GLU A 45 -4.27 1.57 10.91
CA GLU A 45 -3.71 2.86 11.28
C GLU A 45 -3.75 3.07 12.80
N ASP A 46 -2.86 3.93 13.30
CA ASP A 46 -2.81 4.28 14.75
C ASP A 46 -4.15 4.81 15.27
N ARG A 47 -4.90 5.49 14.40
CA ARG A 47 -6.26 5.92 14.67
C ARG A 47 -7.23 4.94 14.02
N PRO A 48 -7.75 3.95 14.77
CA PRO A 48 -8.67 2.97 14.21
C PRO A 48 -9.94 3.66 13.69
N VAL A 49 -10.46 3.14 12.58
CA VAL A 49 -11.69 3.65 11.99
C VAL A 49 -12.85 3.30 12.91
N LYS A 50 -13.57 4.32 13.37
CA LYS A 50 -14.78 4.10 14.18
C LYS A 50 -15.89 3.51 13.29
N PRO A 51 -16.64 2.49 13.73
CA PRO A 51 -17.70 1.88 12.93
C PRO A 51 -18.77 2.86 12.40
N LYS A 52 -18.99 3.96 13.12
CA LYS A 52 -19.91 5.04 12.71
C LYS A 52 -19.44 5.85 11.49
N ASN A 53 -18.13 5.85 11.21
CA ASN A 53 -17.54 6.54 10.07
C ASN A 53 -17.46 5.63 8.83
N VAL A 54 -17.85 4.36 8.95
CA VAL A 54 -17.86 3.39 7.85
C VAL A 54 -19.25 3.39 7.21
N THR A 55 -19.28 3.45 5.88
CA THR A 55 -20.53 3.36 5.13
C THR A 55 -21.18 1.99 5.33
N LYS A 56 -22.52 1.92 5.24
CA LYS A 56 -23.28 0.68 5.46
C LYS A 56 -22.80 -0.51 4.60
N PRO A 57 -22.49 -0.36 3.30
CA PRO A 57 -21.99 -1.47 2.48
C PRO A 57 -20.63 -1.98 2.96
N MET A 58 -19.72 -1.08 3.33
CA MET A 58 -18.38 -1.46 3.82
C MET A 58 -18.43 -2.14 5.18
N ARG A 59 -19.38 -1.75 6.05
CA ARG A 59 -19.62 -2.47 7.28
C ARG A 59 -20.01 -3.93 7.02
N GLY A 60 -20.98 -4.14 6.12
CA GLY A 60 -21.39 -5.49 5.72
C GLY A 60 -20.28 -6.28 5.02
N HIS A 61 -19.37 -5.61 4.31
CA HIS A 61 -18.15 -6.22 3.77
C HIS A 61 -17.27 -6.75 4.91
N PHE A 62 -16.83 -5.89 5.83
CA PHE A 62 -15.97 -6.28 6.95
C PHE A 62 -16.60 -7.36 7.87
N GLU A 63 -17.92 -7.34 8.05
CA GLU A 63 -18.65 -8.37 8.80
C GLU A 63 -18.61 -9.74 8.09
N LYS A 64 -18.66 -9.77 6.76
CA LYS A 64 -18.69 -11.02 5.97
C LYS A 64 -17.31 -11.55 5.62
N THR A 65 -16.43 -10.68 5.09
CA THR A 65 -15.13 -11.07 4.56
C THR A 65 -14.03 -10.94 5.60
N GLY A 66 -14.10 -9.92 6.46
CA GLY A 66 -13.04 -9.64 7.44
C GLY A 66 -13.02 -10.57 8.66
N ALA A 67 -13.91 -11.54 8.80
CA ALA A 67 -13.99 -12.45 9.97
C ALA A 67 -13.96 -11.72 11.35
N GLY A 68 -14.54 -10.51 11.43
CA GLY A 68 -14.50 -9.67 12.64
C GLY A 68 -13.28 -8.74 12.74
N THR A 69 -12.47 -8.63 11.68
CA THR A 69 -11.37 -7.66 11.59
C THR A 69 -11.91 -6.24 11.71
N PRO A 70 -11.27 -5.36 12.52
CA PRO A 70 -11.69 -3.98 12.64
C PRO A 70 -11.64 -3.27 11.28
N PRO A 71 -12.61 -2.39 10.97
CA PRO A 71 -12.65 -1.70 9.69
C PRO A 71 -11.38 -0.88 9.49
N THR A 72 -10.75 -1.05 8.34
CA THR A 72 -9.55 -0.30 7.93
C THR A 72 -9.93 0.80 6.95
N ARG A 73 -9.18 1.92 6.98
CA ARG A 73 -9.44 3.04 6.07
C ARG A 73 -8.90 2.79 4.67
N VAL A 74 -7.77 2.09 4.60
CA VAL A 74 -7.06 1.79 3.35
C VAL A 74 -7.18 0.30 3.10
N LEU A 75 -7.82 -0.04 2.00
CA LEU A 75 -7.86 -1.38 1.43
C LEU A 75 -7.08 -1.37 0.13
N LYS A 76 -6.17 -2.32 -0.04
CA LYS A 76 -5.40 -2.52 -1.26
C LYS A 76 -5.32 -3.99 -1.60
N GLU A 77 -5.40 -4.28 -2.89
CA GLU A 77 -5.29 -5.64 -3.41
C GLU A 77 -3.89 -5.82 -3.97
N ILE A 78 -3.28 -6.94 -3.60
CA ILE A 78 -2.00 -7.39 -4.13
C ILE A 78 -2.31 -8.67 -4.90
N ARG A 79 -1.94 -8.69 -6.18
CA ARG A 79 -2.05 -9.90 -6.99
C ARG A 79 -0.99 -10.88 -6.53
N VAL A 80 -1.39 -12.14 -6.44
CA VAL A 80 -0.52 -13.21 -5.97
C VAL A 80 -0.51 -14.28 -7.06
N ASP A 81 0.66 -14.75 -7.44
CA ASP A 81 0.77 -15.85 -8.40
C ASP A 81 0.25 -17.16 -7.78
N ALA A 82 -0.14 -18.12 -8.62
CA ALA A 82 -0.80 -19.36 -8.19
C ALA A 82 0.00 -20.23 -7.18
N ASN A 83 1.31 -19.99 -7.03
CA ASN A 83 2.19 -20.64 -6.04
C ASN A 83 2.41 -19.80 -4.77
N GLY A 84 1.74 -18.66 -4.63
CA GLY A 84 1.96 -17.76 -3.51
C GLY A 84 1.45 -18.33 -2.20
N ALA A 85 2.19 -18.02 -1.14
CA ALA A 85 2.00 -18.50 0.23
C ALA A 85 0.52 -18.61 0.64
N GLU A 86 0.18 -19.66 1.39
CA GLU A 86 -1.15 -19.88 1.96
C GLU A 86 -1.46 -18.79 2.99
N VAL A 87 -1.93 -17.64 2.51
CA VAL A 87 -2.41 -16.56 3.35
C VAL A 87 -3.89 -16.78 3.62
N ASN A 88 -4.26 -16.77 4.91
CA ASN A 88 -5.63 -16.88 5.38
C ASN A 88 -6.21 -15.50 5.71
N VAL A 89 -7.53 -15.44 5.71
CA VAL A 89 -8.25 -14.24 6.15
C VAL A 89 -8.03 -14.04 7.64
N GLY A 90 -7.69 -12.81 8.03
CA GLY A 90 -7.35 -12.43 9.40
C GLY A 90 -5.85 -12.46 9.73
N ASP A 91 -5.02 -13.02 8.84
CA ASP A 91 -3.57 -13.02 9.03
C ASP A 91 -2.99 -11.61 9.02
N LYS A 92 -1.93 -11.42 9.82
CA LYS A 92 -1.20 -10.15 9.92
C LYS A 92 0.07 -10.21 9.07
N VAL A 93 0.19 -9.27 8.15
CA VAL A 93 1.39 -8.99 7.38
C VAL A 93 2.18 -7.88 8.09
N LEU A 94 3.41 -8.19 8.46
CA LEU A 94 4.33 -7.33 9.23
C LEU A 94 5.61 -7.05 8.42
N VAL A 95 6.34 -6.02 8.81
CA VAL A 95 7.61 -5.62 8.18
C VAL A 95 8.69 -6.69 8.34
N ASP A 96 8.59 -7.53 9.36
CA ASP A 96 9.55 -8.58 9.70
C ASP A 96 9.67 -9.67 8.60
N GLN A 97 8.81 -9.65 7.58
CA GLN A 97 8.90 -10.52 6.42
C GLN A 97 9.99 -10.09 5.43
N PHE A 98 10.47 -8.85 5.52
CA PHE A 98 11.55 -8.34 4.69
C PHE A 98 12.89 -8.49 5.40
N ALA A 99 13.90 -8.96 4.68
CA ALA A 99 15.28 -8.97 5.13
C ALA A 99 16.01 -7.68 4.72
N GLU A 100 17.05 -7.33 5.45
CA GLU A 100 17.94 -6.24 5.05
C GLU A 100 18.59 -6.56 3.69
N GLY A 101 18.50 -5.61 2.75
CA GLY A 101 19.04 -5.77 1.39
C GLY A 101 18.03 -6.27 0.36
N ASP A 102 16.81 -6.62 0.76
CA ASP A 102 15.75 -7.03 -0.18
C ASP A 102 15.41 -5.90 -1.17
N ALA A 103 15.34 -6.26 -2.45
CA ALA A 103 14.83 -5.38 -3.48
C ALA A 103 13.30 -5.37 -3.43
N ILE A 104 12.73 -4.21 -3.13
CA ILE A 104 11.28 -4.02 -3.03
C ILE A 104 10.75 -3.09 -4.11
N GLU A 105 9.52 -3.32 -4.54
CA GLU A 105 8.79 -2.43 -5.44
C GLU A 105 7.80 -1.56 -4.65
N VAL A 106 7.86 -0.24 -4.84
CA VAL A 106 7.04 0.72 -4.08
C VAL A 106 6.12 1.48 -5.02
N VAL A 107 4.81 1.33 -4.81
CA VAL A 107 3.78 2.05 -5.56
C VAL A 107 3.11 3.08 -4.65
N GLY A 108 3.08 4.33 -5.09
CA GLY A 108 2.49 5.43 -4.33
C GLY A 108 1.83 6.48 -5.21
N LYS A 109 0.91 7.24 -4.63
CA LYS A 109 0.34 8.42 -5.31
C LYS A 109 1.33 9.58 -5.17
N SER A 110 1.85 10.07 -6.30
CA SER A 110 2.75 11.22 -6.30
C SER A 110 2.04 12.50 -5.86
N LYS A 111 2.82 13.48 -5.40
CA LYS A 111 2.29 14.80 -5.01
C LYS A 111 1.73 15.51 -6.25
N GLY A 112 0.42 15.74 -6.26
CA GLY A 112 -0.23 16.52 -7.30
C GLY A 112 0.32 17.95 -7.34
N ARG A 113 0.56 18.46 -8.55
CA ARG A 113 1.07 19.83 -8.78
C ARG A 113 -0.02 20.78 -9.34
N GLY A 114 -1.27 20.36 -9.46
CA GLY A 114 -2.34 21.16 -10.08
C GLY A 114 -2.18 21.30 -11.60
N PHE A 115 -2.87 22.28 -12.20
CA PHE A 115 -2.69 22.61 -13.62
C PHE A 115 -1.28 23.16 -13.84
N GLN A 116 -0.55 22.61 -14.81
CA GLN A 116 0.84 22.97 -15.12
C GLN A 116 0.99 23.21 -16.62
N GLY A 117 1.72 24.27 -16.99
CA GLY A 117 2.06 24.56 -18.38
C GLY A 117 2.98 23.49 -18.99
N THR A 118 3.11 23.52 -20.32
CA THR A 118 3.85 22.50 -21.10
C THR A 118 5.33 22.44 -20.74
N ILE A 119 5.96 23.57 -20.44
CA ILE A 119 7.36 23.63 -19.99
C ILE A 119 7.57 22.81 -18.71
N LYS A 120 6.71 22.98 -17.70
CA LYS A 120 6.87 22.29 -16.40
C LYS A 120 6.36 20.85 -16.42
N ARG A 121 5.40 20.51 -17.28
CA ARG A 121 4.83 19.15 -17.36
C ARG A 121 5.59 18.23 -18.31
N HIS A 122 6.11 18.78 -19.40
CA HIS A 122 6.70 18.03 -20.51
C HIS A 122 8.13 18.47 -20.85
N HIS A 123 8.73 19.36 -20.04
CA HIS A 123 10.10 19.84 -20.24
C HIS A 123 10.33 20.53 -21.60
N PHE A 124 9.32 21.19 -22.15
CA PHE A 124 9.49 21.95 -23.39
C PHE A 124 10.40 23.16 -23.18
N SER A 125 11.18 23.50 -24.20
CA SER A 125 11.98 24.74 -24.20
C SER A 125 11.08 25.97 -24.38
N ARG A 126 11.49 27.09 -23.79
CA ARG A 126 10.91 28.40 -24.11
C ARG A 126 11.57 28.98 -25.37
N GLY A 127 10.89 29.91 -26.03
CA GLY A 127 11.51 30.73 -27.07
C GLY A 127 12.65 31.60 -26.54
N PRO A 128 13.44 32.22 -27.42
CA PRO A 128 14.51 33.13 -27.03
C PRO A 128 13.98 34.23 -26.12
N GLU A 129 14.75 34.56 -25.08
CA GLU A 129 14.49 35.70 -24.22
C GLU A 129 15.31 36.86 -24.79
N SER A 130 14.63 37.76 -25.50
CA SER A 130 15.11 38.76 -26.47
C SER A 130 15.51 38.25 -27.86
#